data_AF-A0A256JGZ7-F1
#
_entry.id   AF-A0A256JGZ7-F1
#
_cell.length_a   1.000
_cell.length_b   1.000
_cell.length_c   1.000
_cell.angle_alpha   90.00
_cell.angle_beta   90.00
_cell.angle_gamma   90.00
#
_symmetry.space_group_name_H-M   'P 1'
#
loop_
_entity.id
_entity.type
_entity.pdbx_description
1 polymer ?
#
loop_
_entity_poly.entity_id
_entity_poly.type
_entity_poly.pdbx_seq_one_letter_code
_entity_poly.pdbx_strand_id
1 'polypeptide(L)' 'MGDQIVIDEDDLEDVYLDLVDATGAASQGNPNECASKAADAKEQVLAIHEEAETLEEVDERD' A
#
# COMPACT_ATOMS: atom_id res chain seq x y z
N MET A 1 18.91 -9.56 2.63
CA MET A 1 18.15 -8.46 3.23
C MET A 1 17.28 -7.90 2.12
N GLY A 2 16.02 -7.55 2.40
CA GLY A 2 15.26 -6.72 1.46
C GLY A 2 15.76 -5.29 1.55
N ASP A 3 15.83 -4.61 0.42
CA ASP A 3 16.20 -3.20 0.37
C ASP A 3 15.15 -2.38 1.14
N GLN A 4 15.60 -1.46 1.98
CA GLN A 4 14.72 -0.57 2.74
C GLN A 4 14.30 0.56 1.81
N ILE A 5 13.00 0.68 1.56
CA ILE A 5 12.42 1.75 0.75
C ILE A 5 11.82 2.83 1.66
N VAL A 6 11.83 4.07 1.17
CA VAL A 6 11.19 5.22 1.81
C VAL A 6 9.85 5.45 1.10
N ILE A 7 8.78 5.55 1.88
CA ILE A 7 7.41 5.72 1.38
C ILE A 7 6.83 6.97 2.04
N ASP A 8 6.06 7.74 1.28
CA ASP A 8 5.31 8.88 1.81
C ASP A 8 4.23 8.39 2.80
N GLU A 9 4.01 9.14 3.88
CA GLU A 9 3.03 8.76 4.90
C GLU A 9 1.60 8.79 4.35
N ASP A 10 1.29 9.75 3.47
CA ASP A 10 -0.04 9.91 2.88
C ASP A 10 -0.38 8.72 1.97
N ASP A 11 0.58 8.28 1.13
CA ASP A 11 0.41 7.12 0.24
C ASP A 11 0.20 5.82 1.04
N LEU A 12 0.90 5.69 2.17
CA LEU A 12 0.74 4.54 3.06
C LEU A 12 -0.62 4.56 3.77
N GLU A 13 -1.10 5.74 4.19
CA GLU A 13 -2.42 5.90 4.79
C GLU A 13 -3.53 5.46 3.81
N ASP A 14 -3.45 5.88 2.55
CA ASP A 14 -4.43 5.51 1.52
C ASP A 14 -4.54 3.99 1.32
N VAL A 15 -3.40 3.29 1.25
CA VAL A 15 -3.37 1.82 1.20
C VAL A 15 -4.06 1.20 2.42
N TYR A 16 -3.82 1.75 3.61
CA TYR A 16 -4.46 1.24 4.83
C TYR A 16 -5.97 1.46 4.83
N LEU A 17 -6.46 2.59 4.31
CA LEU A 17 -7.89 2.86 4.19
C LEU A 17 -8.58 1.83 3.29
N ASP A 18 -7.99 1.48 2.14
CA ASP A 18 -8.56 0.46 1.26
C ASP A 18 -8.56 -0.95 1.88
N LEU A 19 -7.56 -1.27 2.69
CA LEU A 19 -7.54 -2.52 3.47
C LEU A 19 -8.61 -2.53 4.57
N VAL A 20 -8.84 -1.39 5.22
CA VAL A 20 -9.93 -1.24 6.20
C VAL A 20 -11.29 -1.43 5.52
N ASP A 21 -11.50 -0.81 4.35
CA ASP A 21 -12.72 -1.01 3.57
C ASP A 21 -12.90 -2.47 3.14
N ALA A 22 -11.84 -3.12 2.66
CA ALA A 22 -11.88 -4.52 2.25
C ALA A 22 -12.26 -5.45 3.41
N THR A 23 -11.65 -5.25 4.58
CA THR A 23 -11.97 -6.03 5.79
C THR A 23 -13.38 -5.73 6.31
N GLY A 24 -13.84 -4.49 6.19
CA GLY A 24 -15.22 -4.08 6.42
C GLY A 24 -16.20 -4.85 5.55
N ALA A 25 -15.97 -4.90 4.24
CA ALA A 25 -16.79 -5.66 3.29
C ALA A 25 -16.81 -7.17 3.60
N ALA A 26 -15.65 -7.75 3.95
CA ALA A 26 -15.56 -9.15 4.36
C ALA A 26 -16.42 -9.44 5.61
N SER A 27 -16.37 -8.56 6.61
CA SER A 27 -17.14 -8.71 7.86
C SER A 27 -18.66 -8.65 7.64
N GLN A 28 -19.11 -7.97 6.58
CA GLN A 28 -20.51 -7.86 6.18
C GLN A 28 -20.95 -9.02 5.27
N GLY A 29 -20.05 -9.94 4.92
CA GLY A 29 -20.34 -11.04 4.01
C GLY A 29 -20.43 -10.61 2.54
N ASN A 30 -19.74 -9.53 2.15
CA ASN A 30 -19.61 -9.08 0.77
C ASN A 30 -18.23 -9.46 0.17
N PRO A 31 -18.07 -10.69 -0.35
CA PRO A 31 -16.78 -11.18 -0.83
C PRO A 31 -16.30 -10.47 -2.11
N ASN A 32 -17.21 -9.97 -2.94
CA ASN A 32 -16.85 -9.30 -4.20
C ASN A 32 -16.21 -7.94 -3.93
N GLU A 33 -16.79 -7.16 -3.02
CA GLU A 33 -16.26 -5.85 -2.63
C GLU A 33 -14.95 -5.99 -1.86
N CYS A 34 -14.86 -6.98 -0.95
CA CYS A 34 -13.59 -7.32 -0.29
C CYS A 34 -12.49 -7.65 -1.30
N ALA A 35 -12.79 -8.50 -2.30
CA ALA A 35 -11.81 -8.89 -3.30
C ALA A 35 -11.38 -7.71 -4.18
N SER A 36 -12.32 -6.85 -4.57
CA SER A 36 -12.03 -5.65 -5.36
C SER A 36 -11.11 -4.71 -4.60
N LYS A 37 -11.49 -4.30 -3.38
CA LYS A 37 -10.71 -3.37 -2.57
C LYS A 37 -9.33 -3.90 -2.20
N ALA A 38 -9.22 -5.20 -1.89
CA ALA A 38 -7.93 -5.83 -1.64
C ALA A 38 -7.04 -5.89 -2.90
N ALA A 39 -7.62 -6.01 -4.09
CA ALA A 39 -6.89 -5.94 -5.35
C ALA A 39 -6.39 -4.51 -5.62
N ASP A 40 -7.23 -3.51 -5.39
CA ASP A 40 -6.89 -2.10 -5.54
C ASP A 40 -5.73 -1.70 -4.60
N ALA A 41 -5.81 -2.09 -3.32
CA ALA A 41 -4.73 -1.86 -2.34
C ALA A 41 -3.42 -2.55 -2.76
N LYS A 42 -3.50 -3.75 -3.34
CA LYS A 42 -2.31 -4.45 -3.84
C LYS A 42 -1.69 -3.72 -5.02
N GLU A 43 -2.50 -3.22 -5.94
CA GLU A 43 -2.01 -2.45 -7.10
C GLU A 43 -1.31 -1.17 -6.64
N GLN A 44 -1.87 -0.45 -5.67
CA GLN A 44 -1.24 0.71 -5.06
C GLN A 44 0.10 0.39 -4.40
N VAL A 45 0.19 -0.69 -3.60
CA VAL A 45 1.47 -1.10 -2.98
C VAL A 45 2.54 -1.40 -4.03
N LEU A 46 2.16 -2.01 -5.15
CA LEU A 46 3.11 -2.28 -6.24
C LEU A 46 3.57 -0.98 -6.92
N ALA A 47 2.66 -0.03 -7.14
CA ALA A 47 3.00 1.28 -7.70
C ALA A 47 3.94 2.07 -6.76
N ILE A 48 3.61 2.14 -5.47
CA ILE A 48 4.45 2.77 -4.44
C ILE A 48 5.85 2.12 -4.44
N HIS A 49 5.93 0.80 -4.47
CA HIS A 49 7.22 0.11 -4.49
C HIS A 49 8.03 0.36 -5.78
N GLU A 50 7.37 0.57 -6.92
CA GLU A 50 8.05 0.88 -8.19
C GLU A 50 8.62 2.30 -8.21
N GLU A 51 7.93 3.25 -7.56
CA GLU A 51 8.30 4.67 -7.52
C GLU A 51 9.14 5.07 -6.30
N ALA A 52 9.19 4.22 -5.26
CA ALA A 52 9.91 4.50 -4.02
C ALA A 52 11.43 4.53 -4.20
N GLU A 53 12.05 5.52 -3.58
CA GLU A 53 13.50 5.59 -3.42
C GLU A 53 13.96 4.64 -2.30
N THR A 54 15.16 4.08 -2.44
CA THR A 54 15.78 3.37 -1.33
C THR A 54 16.27 4.34 -0.27
N LEU A 55 16.36 3.86 0.98
CA LEU A 55 16.89 4.65 2.08
C LEU A 55 18.35 5.12 1.82
N GLU A 56 19.14 4.33 1.10
CA GLU A 56 20.51 4.68 0.70
C GLU A 56 20.51 5.87 -0.29
N GLU A 57 19.63 5.85 -1.30
CA GLU A 57 19.50 6.94 -2.28
C GLU A 57 19.05 8.27 -1.65
N VAL A 58 18.22 8.22 -0.61
CA VAL A 58 17.81 9.41 0.14
C VAL A 58 18.95 9.95 1.01
N ASP A 59 19.68 9.08 1.72
CA ASP A 59 20.80 9.48 2.60
C ASP A 59 21.98 10.07 1.81
N GLU A 60 22.19 9.67 0.55
CA GLU A 60 23.19 10.26 -0.34
C GLU A 60 22.83 11.65 -0.90
N ARG A 61 21.55 12.07 -0.77
CA ARG A 61 21.03 13.34 -1.29
C ARG A 61 20.96 14.46 -0.25
N ASP A 62 21.07 14.14 1.04
CA ASP A 62 21.06 15.07 2.19
C ASP A 62 22.48 15.48 2.66
#